data_AF-J9H8S1-F1
#
_entry.id   AF-J9H8S1-F1
#
_cell.length_a   1.000
_cell.length_b   1.000
_cell.length_c   1.000
_cell.angle_alpha   90.00
_cell.angle_beta   90.00
_cell.angle_gamma   90.00
#
_symmetry.space_group_name_H-M   'P 1'
#
loop_
_entity.id
_entity.type
_entity.pdbx_description
1 polymer ?
#
loop_
_entity_poly.entity_id
_entity_poly.type
_entity_poly.pdbx_seq_one_letter_code
_entity_poly.pdbx_strand_id
1 'polypeptide(L)'
;MVVQHTDATCDTLQMTLAANGTMGFYKHNIIADYRQVTKEYGFFESFPAGVQHGCDVLVSYVEDLKYLFTSDGAKSVGSFGAIGNMFPAQWNWMRFWELTAFISLMLAFMNILPIPALDGGHVLFLLYEVITRRKPSEKFMENAQVAGMWLLFALMGYAIFNDLSRFVF
;
A
#
# COMPACT_ATOMS: atom_id res chain seq x y z
N MET A 1 2.08 19.95 35.72
CA MET A 1 0.65 19.57 35.64
C MET A 1 0.49 18.23 36.33
N VAL A 2 -0.59 18.02 37.10
CA VAL A 2 -0.84 16.74 37.76
C VAL A 2 -1.75 15.91 36.86
N VAL A 3 -1.32 14.70 36.51
CA VAL A 3 -2.13 13.73 35.76
C VAL A 3 -2.64 12.70 36.76
N GLN A 4 -3.96 12.57 36.83
CA GLN A 4 -4.61 11.56 37.65
C GLN A 4 -4.87 10.33 36.78
N HIS A 5 -4.27 9.20 37.17
CA HIS A 5 -4.51 7.92 36.51
C HIS A 5 -5.89 7.38 36.90
N THR A 6 -6.40 6.43 36.12
CA THR A 6 -7.68 5.74 36.38
C THR A 6 -7.69 5.01 37.74
N ASP A 7 -6.50 4.68 38.27
CA ASP A 7 -6.29 4.05 39.57
C ASP A 7 -6.14 5.07 40.73
N ALA A 8 -6.51 6.34 40.51
CA ALA A 8 -6.45 7.45 41.46
C ALA A 8 -5.04 7.84 41.95
N THR A 9 -3.98 7.28 41.36
CA THR A 9 -2.60 7.73 41.55
C THR A 9 -2.36 9.04 40.79
N CYS A 10 -1.65 9.98 41.42
CA CYS A 10 -1.38 11.31 40.86
C CYS A 10 0.11 11.44 40.51
N ASP A 11 0.42 11.62 39.23
CA ASP A 11 1.77 11.90 38.75
C ASP A 11 1.95 13.38 38.42
N THR A 12 3.10 13.93 38.78
CA THR A 12 3.45 15.32 38.47
C THR A 12 4.33 15.37 37.23
N LEU A 13 3.77 15.80 36.10
CA LEU A 13 4.54 16.03 34.88
C LEU A 13 5.16 17.43 34.90
N GLN A 14 6.49 17.48 34.76
CA GLN A 14 7.23 18.70 34.48
C GLN A 14 7.24 18.94 32.97
N MET A 15 6.75 20.09 32.54
CA MET A 15 6.68 20.48 31.12
C MET A 15 7.49 21.75 30.92
N THR A 16 8.33 21.77 29.90
CA THR A 16 9.08 22.96 29.48
C THR A 16 8.27 23.71 28.43
N LEU A 17 8.16 25.03 28.55
CA LEU A 17 7.47 25.86 27.55
C LEU A 17 8.26 25.89 26.23
N ALA A 18 7.53 25.87 25.11
CA ALA A 18 8.13 26.16 23.81
C ALA A 18 8.57 27.64 23.74
N ALA A 19 9.51 27.97 22.86
CA ALA A 19 10.11 29.31 22.74
C ALA A 19 9.09 30.44 22.43
N ASN A 20 7.89 30.08 21.97
CA ASN A 20 6.77 31.00 21.70
C ASN A 20 5.77 31.12 22.87
N GLY A 21 6.08 30.57 24.04
CA GLY A 21 5.26 30.66 25.25
C GLY A 21 4.02 29.76 25.26
N THR A 22 3.84 28.90 24.26
CA THR A 22 2.68 28.00 24.18
C THR A 22 2.95 26.69 24.92
N MET A 23 1.96 26.23 25.68
CA MET A 23 1.92 24.91 26.30
C MET A 23 0.72 24.15 25.75
N GLY A 24 0.93 22.92 25.28
CA GLY A 24 -0.13 22.08 24.73
C GLY A 24 0.27 20.61 24.68
N PHE A 25 -0.73 19.75 24.60
CA PHE A 25 -0.53 18.33 24.37
C PHE A 25 -0.60 18.06 22.88
N TYR A 26 0.51 17.65 22.29
CA TYR A 26 0.53 17.08 20.95
C TYR A 26 0.77 15.58 21.09
N LYS A 27 0.12 14.79 20.22
CA LYS A 27 0.41 13.36 20.09
C LYS A 27 1.84 13.27 19.55
N HIS A 28 2.80 13.10 20.46
CA HIS A 28 4.20 13.02 20.12
C HIS A 28 4.41 11.84 19.18
N ASN A 29 4.96 12.11 18.00
CA ASN A 29 5.21 11.07 17.03
C ASN A 29 6.47 10.32 17.48
N ILE A 30 6.29 9.14 18.05
CA ILE A 30 7.35 8.23 18.51
C ILE A 30 8.39 7.95 17.43
N ILE A 31 8.05 8.07 16.14
CA ILE A 31 8.97 7.90 15.00
C ILE A 31 10.01 9.05 14.94
N ALA A 32 9.67 10.25 15.44
CA ALA A 32 10.56 11.40 15.42
C ALA A 32 11.73 11.29 16.42
N ASP A 33 11.60 10.45 17.46
CA ASP A 33 12.65 10.20 18.46
C ASP A 33 13.57 9.04 18.09
N TYR A 34 13.25 8.27 17.03
CA TYR A 34 14.14 7.23 16.56
C TYR A 34 15.37 7.86 15.92
N ARG A 35 16.50 7.71 16.61
CA ARG A 35 17.82 8.07 16.10
C ARG A 35 18.08 7.23 14.85
N GLN A 36 17.98 7.85 13.67
CA GLN A 36 18.34 7.21 12.42
C GLN A 36 19.84 6.91 12.46
N VAL A 37 20.19 5.63 12.61
CA VAL A 37 21.56 5.17 12.54
C VAL A 37 21.83 4.69 11.12
N THR A 38 22.53 5.52 10.34
CA THR A 38 23.02 5.12 9.02
C THR A 38 24.12 4.08 9.24
N LYS A 39 23.80 2.81 9.03
CA LYS A 39 24.78 1.73 9.03
C LYS A 39 25.36 1.61 7.63
N GLU A 40 26.65 1.92 7.48
CA GLU A 40 27.37 1.61 6.25
C GLU A 40 27.83 0.16 6.28
N TYR A 41 27.45 -0.61 5.27
CA TYR A 41 27.86 -2.02 5.13
C TYR A 41 29.02 -2.12 4.14
N GLY A 42 30.03 -2.92 4.47
CA GLY A 42 31.07 -3.29 3.51
C GLY A 42 30.52 -4.14 2.35
N PHE A 43 31.29 -4.30 1.27
CA PHE A 43 30.85 -5.04 0.07
C PHE A 43 30.35 -6.46 0.34
N PHE A 44 30.95 -7.18 1.30
CA PHE A 44 30.53 -8.54 1.65
C PHE A 44 29.44 -8.58 2.71
N GLU A 45 29.30 -7.54 3.54
CA GLU A 45 28.25 -7.43 4.55
C GLU A 45 26.92 -6.94 3.94
N SER A 46 26.99 -6.21 2.82
CA SER A 46 25.81 -5.70 2.13
C SER A 46 24.97 -6.79 1.46
N PHE A 47 25.55 -7.96 1.13
CA PHE A 47 24.79 -9.09 0.60
C PHE A 47 23.80 -9.67 1.61
N PRO A 48 24.22 -10.17 2.79
CA PRO A 48 23.29 -10.71 3.78
C PRO A 48 22.35 -9.61 4.31
N ALA A 49 22.86 -8.39 4.52
CA ALA A 49 22.03 -7.26 4.94
C ALA A 49 20.98 -6.88 3.89
N GLY A 50 21.34 -6.91 2.60
CA GLY A 50 20.43 -6.64 1.49
C GLY A 50 19.34 -7.69 1.34
N VAL A 51 19.66 -8.98 1.54
CA VAL A 51 18.65 -10.06 1.54
C VAL A 51 17.66 -9.88 2.70
N GLN A 52 18.15 -9.63 3.91
CA GLN A 52 17.30 -9.37 5.07
C GLN A 52 16.40 -8.16 4.83
N HIS A 53 16.98 -7.04 4.40
CA HIS A 53 16.23 -5.84 4.08
C HIS A 53 15.19 -6.07 2.98
N GLY A 54 15.54 -6.83 1.93
CA GLY A 54 14.60 -7.20 0.88
C GLY A 54 13.44 -8.03 1.40
N CYS A 55 13.69 -9.01 2.28
CA CYS A 55 12.64 -9.79 2.92
C CYS A 55 11.73 -8.90 3.80
N ASP A 56 12.31 -8.00 4.59
CA ASP A 56 11.54 -7.08 5.44
C ASP A 56 10.63 -6.17 4.59
N VAL A 57 11.18 -5.60 3.51
CA VAL A 57 10.44 -4.76 2.56
C VAL A 57 9.30 -5.55 1.89
N LEU A 58 9.55 -6.79 1.48
CA LEU A 58 8.51 -7.66 0.93
C LEU A 58 7.38 -7.92 1.93
N VAL A 59 7.72 -8.18 3.20
CA VAL A 59 6.72 -8.35 4.26
C VAL A 59 5.91 -7.07 4.45
N SER A 60 6.56 -5.91 4.51
CA SER A 60 5.87 -4.61 4.60
C SER A 60 4.90 -4.39 3.44
N TYR A 61 5.28 -4.70 2.20
CA TYR A 61 4.36 -4.56 1.08
C TYR A 61 3.19 -5.55 1.10
N VAL A 62 3.37 -6.74 1.68
CA VAL A 62 2.25 -7.68 1.92
C VAL A 62 1.30 -7.14 2.99
N GLU A 63 1.82 -6.45 4.00
CA GLU A 63 0.99 -5.75 4.98
C GLU A 63 0.26 -4.55 4.37
N ASP A 64 0.92 -3.79 3.49
CA ASP A 64 0.30 -2.71 2.72
C ASP A 64 -0.83 -3.26 1.84
N LEU A 65 -0.61 -4.39 1.14
CA LEU A 65 -1.66 -5.10 0.40
C LEU A 65 -2.87 -5.43 1.28
N LYS A 66 -2.64 -5.89 2.51
CA LYS A 66 -3.72 -6.15 3.48
C LYS A 66 -4.48 -4.86 3.83
N TYR A 67 -3.78 -3.73 3.96
CA TYR A 67 -4.41 -2.44 4.20
C TYR A 67 -5.30 -1.99 3.02
N LEU A 68 -4.97 -2.37 1.78
CA LEU A 68 -5.76 -2.04 0.59
C LEU A 68 -7.17 -2.65 0.59
N PHE A 69 -7.38 -3.76 1.32
CA PHE A 69 -8.72 -4.32 1.51
C PHE A 69 -9.61 -3.49 2.45
N THR A 70 -9.05 -2.45 3.10
CA THR A 70 -9.80 -1.49 3.90
C THR A 70 -10.45 -0.44 3.01
N SER A 71 -11.60 0.11 3.43
CA SER A 71 -12.35 1.15 2.69
C SER A 71 -11.53 2.37 2.29
N ASP A 72 -10.50 2.70 3.08
CA ASP A 72 -9.62 3.84 2.83
C ASP A 72 -8.48 3.50 1.86
N GLY A 73 -7.93 2.28 1.96
CA GLY A 73 -6.89 1.78 1.06
C GLY A 73 -7.40 1.51 -0.36
N ALA A 74 -8.62 0.98 -0.49
CA ALA A 74 -9.22 0.72 -1.80
C ALA A 74 -9.41 1.99 -2.65
N LYS A 75 -9.62 3.14 -2.00
CA LYS A 75 -9.76 4.44 -2.67
C LYS A 75 -8.43 5.01 -3.15
N SER A 76 -7.31 4.69 -2.47
CA SER A 76 -5.98 5.19 -2.85
C SER A 76 -5.34 4.41 -3.99
N VAL A 77 -5.69 3.13 -4.17
CA VAL A 77 -5.07 2.24 -5.19
C VAL A 77 -5.55 2.54 -6.59
N GLY A 78 -6.79 3.00 -6.73
CA GLY A 78 -7.41 3.26 -8.04
C GLY A 78 -7.05 4.60 -8.68
N SER A 79 -6.28 5.47 -8.01
CA SER A 79 -5.95 6.82 -8.50
C SER A 79 -4.58 6.81 -9.17
N PHE A 80 -4.55 6.89 -10.49
CA PHE A 80 -3.31 7.02 -11.26
C PHE A 80 -2.54 8.29 -10.86
N GLY A 81 -3.26 9.36 -10.51
CA GLY A 81 -2.68 10.59 -9.97
C GLY A 81 -1.99 10.42 -8.62
N ALA A 82 -2.47 9.53 -7.74
CA ALA A 82 -1.83 9.26 -6.46
C ALA A 82 -0.43 8.65 -6.64
N ILE A 83 -0.30 7.67 -7.54
CA ILE A 83 0.99 7.01 -7.83
C ILE A 83 1.99 8.02 -8.43
N GLY A 84 1.53 8.89 -9.33
CA GLY A 84 2.39 9.93 -9.93
C GLY A 84 2.93 10.92 -8.90
N ASN A 85 2.14 11.27 -7.89
CA ASN A 85 2.53 12.19 -6.81
C ASN A 85 3.42 11.54 -5.72
N MET A 86 3.62 10.22 -5.75
CA MET A 86 4.52 9.54 -4.80
C MET A 86 6.01 9.72 -5.14
N PHE A 87 6.32 10.07 -6.40
CA PHE A 87 7.70 10.33 -6.80
C PHE A 87 8.16 11.70 -6.29
N PRO A 88 9.33 11.78 -5.63
CA PRO A 88 9.87 13.05 -5.17
C PRO A 88 10.21 13.97 -6.34
N ALA A 89 10.06 15.29 -6.15
CA ALA A 89 10.42 16.30 -7.15
C ALA A 89 11.93 16.30 -7.49
N GLN A 90 12.75 15.75 -6.60
CA GLN A 90 14.18 15.55 -6.82
C GLN A 90 14.50 14.07 -6.93
N TRP A 91 15.49 13.74 -7.76
CA TRP A 91 15.92 12.37 -7.98
C TRP A 91 16.43 11.72 -6.69
N ASN A 92 15.85 10.58 -6.34
CA ASN A 92 16.27 9.76 -5.19
C ASN A 92 16.26 8.28 -5.59
N TRP A 93 17.45 7.68 -5.68
CA TRP A 93 17.62 6.28 -6.08
C TRP A 93 16.91 5.30 -5.15
N MET A 94 16.96 5.52 -3.84
CA MET A 94 16.32 4.65 -2.86
C MET A 94 14.80 4.65 -3.06
N ARG A 95 14.19 5.85 -3.16
CA ARG A 95 12.75 5.98 -3.41
C ARG A 95 12.32 5.41 -4.76
N PHE A 96 13.16 5.56 -5.79
CA PHE A 96 12.88 4.99 -7.10
C PHE A 96 12.74 3.46 -7.01
N TRP A 97 13.67 2.77 -6.35
CA TRP A 97 13.63 1.31 -6.24
C TRP A 97 12.50 0.84 -5.33
N GLU A 98 12.22 1.54 -4.23
CA GLU A 98 11.08 1.26 -3.35
C GLU A 98 9.74 1.38 -4.11
N LEU A 99 9.52 2.49 -4.81
CA LEU A 99 8.28 2.68 -5.58
C LEU A 99 8.17 1.68 -6.73
N THR A 100 9.29 1.35 -7.40
CA THR A 100 9.32 0.34 -8.47
C THR A 100 8.93 -1.03 -7.93
N ALA A 101 9.50 -1.44 -6.79
CA ALA A 101 9.20 -2.71 -6.14
C ALA A 101 7.74 -2.75 -5.68
N PHE A 102 7.23 -1.67 -5.10
CA PHE A 102 5.83 -1.52 -4.70
C PHE A 102 4.87 -1.68 -5.90
N ILE A 103 5.08 -0.92 -6.99
CA ILE A 103 4.25 -1.01 -8.20
C ILE A 103 4.33 -2.42 -8.81
N SER A 104 5.52 -3.02 -8.85
CA SER A 104 5.71 -4.38 -9.38
C SER A 104 4.92 -5.42 -8.59
N LEU A 105 4.94 -5.36 -7.25
CA LEU A 105 4.14 -6.25 -6.42
C LEU A 105 2.64 -6.00 -6.61
N MET A 106 2.21 -4.74 -6.71
CA MET A 106 0.81 -4.39 -6.96
C MET A 106 0.32 -4.95 -8.29
N LEU A 107 1.12 -4.82 -9.37
CA LEU A 107 0.78 -5.40 -10.67
C LEU A 107 0.70 -6.93 -10.61
N ALA A 108 1.66 -7.59 -9.95
CA ALA A 108 1.63 -9.04 -9.76
C ALA A 108 0.38 -9.48 -8.99
N PHE A 109 0.02 -8.77 -7.92
CA PHE A 109 -1.19 -9.03 -7.15
C PHE A 109 -2.46 -8.81 -7.98
N MET A 110 -2.56 -7.69 -8.68
CA MET A 110 -3.70 -7.38 -9.56
C MET A 110 -3.89 -8.44 -10.64
N ASN A 111 -2.79 -8.95 -11.21
CA ASN A 111 -2.81 -10.05 -12.18
C ASN A 111 -3.25 -11.39 -11.60
N ILE A 112 -3.12 -11.61 -10.29
CA ILE A 112 -3.60 -12.82 -9.61
C ILE A 112 -5.08 -12.71 -9.22
N LEU A 113 -5.64 -11.50 -9.14
CA LEU A 113 -7.05 -11.31 -8.77
C LEU A 113 -7.97 -12.03 -9.78
N PRO A 114 -9.08 -12.62 -9.28
CA PRO A 114 -10.02 -13.38 -10.10
C PRO A 114 -10.94 -12.46 -10.92
N ILE A 115 -10.36 -11.64 -11.80
CA ILE A 115 -11.07 -10.73 -12.70
C ILE A 115 -11.16 -11.40 -14.08
N PRO A 116 -12.36 -11.66 -14.64
CA PRO A 116 -12.57 -12.42 -15.88
C PRO A 116 -11.89 -11.91 -17.17
N ALA A 117 -11.14 -10.81 -17.12
CA ALA A 117 -10.43 -10.22 -18.26
C ALA A 117 -8.92 -10.05 -18.02
N LEU A 118 -8.40 -10.45 -16.86
CA LEU A 118 -6.96 -10.47 -16.52
C LEU A 118 -6.45 -11.92 -16.45
N ASP A 119 -5.12 -12.09 -16.40
CA ASP A 119 -4.45 -13.41 -16.32
C ASP A 119 -5.02 -14.30 -15.18
N GLY A 120 -5.38 -13.70 -14.05
CA GLY A 120 -5.97 -14.37 -12.89
C GLY A 120 -7.38 -14.93 -13.13
N GLY A 121 -8.12 -14.40 -14.11
CA GLY A 121 -9.41 -14.96 -14.53
C GLY A 121 -9.27 -16.37 -15.10
N HIS A 122 -8.22 -16.62 -15.88
CA HIS A 122 -7.90 -17.97 -16.37
C HIS A 122 -7.49 -18.90 -15.23
N VAL A 123 -6.72 -18.41 -14.25
CA VAL A 123 -6.36 -19.16 -13.04
C VAL A 123 -7.61 -19.55 -12.25
N LEU A 124 -8.60 -18.67 -12.13
CA LEU A 124 -9.88 -18.98 -11.48
C LEU A 124 -10.63 -20.10 -12.21
N PHE A 125 -10.68 -20.07 -13.54
CA PHE A 125 -11.35 -21.11 -14.32
C PHE A 125 -10.64 -22.47 -14.19
N LEU A 126 -9.30 -22.48 -14.17
CA LEU A 126 -8.51 -23.68 -13.90
C LEU A 126 -8.74 -24.21 -12.48
N LEU A 127 -8.75 -23.34 -11.47
CA LEU A 127 -9.08 -23.72 -10.09
C LEU A 127 -10.49 -24.30 -9.99
N TYR A 128 -11.47 -23.66 -10.64
CA TYR A 128 -12.83 -24.17 -10.71
C TYR A 128 -12.89 -25.55 -11.38
N GLU A 129 -12.17 -25.75 -12.49
CA GLU A 129 -12.08 -27.03 -13.18
C GLU A 129 -11.44 -28.11 -12.30
N VAL A 130 -10.39 -27.79 -11.54
CA VAL A 130 -9.77 -28.72 -10.58
C VAL A 130 -10.76 -29.15 -9.49
N ILE A 131 -11.56 -28.21 -8.97
CA ILE A 131 -12.54 -28.46 -7.89
C ILE A 131 -13.76 -29.24 -8.41
N THR A 132 -14.36 -28.80 -9.52
CA THR A 132 -15.59 -29.39 -10.07
C THR A 132 -15.35 -30.54 -11.04
N ARG A 133 -14.10 -30.78 -11.45
CA ARG A 133 -13.67 -31.77 -12.47
C ARG A 133 -14.45 -31.65 -13.78
N ARG A 134 -15.01 -30.49 -14.07
CA ARG A 134 -15.82 -30.21 -15.26
C ARG A 134 -15.30 -28.96 -15.94
N LYS A 135 -15.10 -29.05 -17.25
CA LYS A 135 -14.72 -27.89 -18.06
C LYS A 135 -15.85 -26.86 -18.05
N PRO A 136 -15.57 -25.59 -17.71
CA PRO A 136 -16.51 -24.50 -17.95
C PRO A 136 -16.90 -24.47 -19.43
N SER A 137 -18.15 -24.11 -19.75
CA SER A 137 -18.57 -24.04 -21.15
C SER A 137 -17.89 -22.85 -21.85
N GLU A 138 -17.50 -23.03 -23.12
CA GLU A 138 -16.84 -21.97 -23.91
C GLU A 138 -17.67 -20.69 -23.95
N LYS A 139 -19.00 -20.81 -24.08
CA LYS A 139 -19.92 -19.68 -24.04
C LYS A 139 -19.94 -18.93 -22.71
N PHE A 140 -19.75 -19.64 -21.59
CA PHE A 140 -19.66 -19.00 -20.28
C PHE A 140 -18.35 -18.23 -20.13
N MET A 141 -17.24 -18.78 -20.60
CA MET A 141 -15.94 -18.09 -20.56
C MET A 141 -15.95 -16.83 -21.43
N GLU A 142 -16.48 -16.91 -22.66
CA GLU A 142 -16.59 -15.77 -23.57
C GLU A 142 -17.46 -14.66 -22.97
N ASN A 143 -18.63 -15.01 -22.42
CA ASN A 143 -19.52 -14.05 -21.77
C ASN A 143 -18.88 -13.43 -20.51
N ALA A 144 -18.18 -14.23 -19.71
CA ALA A 144 -17.48 -13.74 -18.52
C ALA A 144 -16.36 -12.76 -18.90
N GLN A 145 -15.60 -13.07 -19.96
CA GLN A 145 -14.54 -12.20 -20.47
C GLN A 145 -15.08 -10.87 -20.99
N VAL A 146 -16.15 -10.90 -21.79
CA VAL A 146 -16.80 -9.68 -22.31
C VAL A 146 -17.38 -8.86 -21.15
N ALA A 147 -18.04 -9.49 -20.18
CA ALA A 147 -18.56 -8.80 -19.00
C ALA A 147 -17.43 -8.18 -18.15
N GLY A 148 -16.34 -8.92 -17.95
CA GLY A 148 -15.14 -8.43 -17.25
C GLY A 148 -14.50 -7.24 -17.96
N MET A 149 -14.42 -7.28 -19.29
CA MET A 149 -13.88 -6.19 -20.11
C MET A 149 -14.73 -4.92 -19.99
N TRP A 150 -16.06 -5.04 -20.07
CA TRP A 150 -16.96 -3.91 -19.87
C TRP A 150 -16.85 -3.33 -18.45
N LEU A 151 -16.76 -4.19 -17.43
CA LEU A 151 -16.53 -3.77 -16.05
C LEU A 151 -15.22 -3.00 -15.90
N LEU A 152 -14.12 -3.50 -16.49
CA LEU A 152 -12.82 -2.83 -16.47
C LEU A 152 -12.87 -1.45 -17.13
N PHE A 153 -13.50 -1.34 -18.31
CA PHE A 153 -13.65 -0.04 -18.98
C PHE A 153 -14.51 0.94 -18.16
N ALA A 154 -15.58 0.46 -17.53
CA ALA A 154 -16.41 1.29 -16.66
C ALA A 154 -15.62 1.78 -15.44
N LEU A 155 -14.84 0.90 -14.80
CA LEU A 155 -13.98 1.25 -13.66
C LEU A 155 -12.86 2.21 -14.07
N MET A 156 -12.22 2.01 -15.21
CA MET A 156 -11.19 2.90 -15.73
C MET A 156 -11.75 4.29 -16.04
N GLY A 157 -12.92 4.36 -16.67
CA GLY A 157 -13.63 5.62 -16.89
C GLY A 157 -13.97 6.33 -15.59
N TYR A 158 -14.45 5.58 -14.58
CA TYR A 158 -14.74 6.12 -13.25
C TYR A 158 -13.47 6.63 -12.54
N ALA A 159 -12.37 5.89 -12.58
CA ALA A 159 -11.09 6.29 -11.99
C ALA A 159 -10.55 7.58 -12.61
N ILE A 160 -10.57 7.68 -13.95
CA ILE A 160 -10.16 8.90 -14.66
C ILE A 160 -11.05 10.08 -14.28
N PHE A 161 -12.38 9.88 -14.21
CA PHE A 161 -13.30 10.92 -13.79
C PHE A 161 -13.03 11.40 -12.35
N ASN A 162 -12.76 10.48 -11.43
CA ASN A 162 -12.42 10.79 -10.04
C ASN A 162 -11.06 11.49 -9.89
N ASP A 163 -10.07 11.12 -10.71
CA ASP A 163 -8.78 11.80 -10.72
C ASP A 163 -8.90 13.22 -11.28
N LEU A 164 -9.68 13.42 -12.34
CA LEU A 164 -9.95 14.76 -12.89
C LEU A 164 -10.72 15.64 -11.90
N SER A 165 -11.73 15.11 -11.21
CA SER A 165 -12.48 15.89 -10.24
C SER A 165 -11.60 16.33 -9.07
N ARG A 166 -10.72 15.46 -8.57
CA ARG A 166 -9.75 15.77 -7.51
C ARG A 166 -8.62 16.68 -7.95
N PHE A 167 -8.29 16.73 -9.24
CA PHE A 167 -7.29 17.67 -9.77
C PHE A 167 -7.87 19.08 -9.95
N VAL A 168 -9.17 19.19 -10.26
CA VAL A 168 -9.86 20.47 -10.51
C VAL A 168 -10.40 21.11 -9.23
N PHE A 169 -10.81 20.31 -8.23
CA PHE A 169 -11.38 20.76 -6.95
C PHE A 169 -10.54 20.31 -5.76
#